data_AF-A0A0C9UXI0-F1
#
_entry.id   AF-A0A0C9UXI0-F1
#
_cell.length_a   1.000
_cell.length_b   1.000
_cell.length_c   1.000
_cell.angle_alpha   90.00
_cell.angle_beta   90.00
_cell.angle_gamma   90.00
#
_symmetry.space_group_name_H-M   'P 1'
#
loop_
_entity.id
_entity.type
_entity.pdbx_description
1 polymer ?
#
loop_
_entity_poly.entity_id
_entity_poly.type
_entity_poly.pdbx_seq_one_letter_code
_entity_poly.pdbx_strand_id
1 'polypeptide(L)'
;GNFYREVGQYEEAERMYEWALAGYEKALGPNHTETLIIVDNLGQLYSKLGKLEEAERMSEQALAGKEKALGPNHTETLITVDNLGQLYRNL
;
A
#
# COMPACT_ATOMS: atom_id res chain seq x y z
N GLY A 1 -0.06 7.37 -9.47
CA GLY A 1 -0.47 7.32 -8.06
C GLY A 1 0.24 8.41 -7.27
N ASN A 2 1.53 8.23 -6.98
CA ASN A 2 2.29 9.07 -6.03
C ASN A 2 2.16 10.58 -6.26
N PHE A 3 2.42 11.07 -7.48
CA PHE A 3 2.30 12.49 -7.81
C PHE A 3 0.93 13.07 -7.47
N TYR A 4 -0.14 12.39 -7.90
CA TYR A 4 -1.53 12.81 -7.62
C TYR A 4 -1.83 12.81 -6.12
N ARG A 5 -1.35 11.80 -5.38
CA ARG A 5 -1.48 11.73 -3.93
C ARG A 5 -0.79 12.92 -3.24
N GLU A 6 0.40 13.29 -3.68
CA GLU A 6 1.18 14.40 -3.10
C GLU A 6 0.53 15.76 -3.32
N VAL A 7 -0.12 15.98 -4.48
CA VAL A 7 -0.84 17.23 -4.78
C VAL A 7 -2.30 17.24 -4.30
N GLY A 8 -2.74 16.21 -3.57
CA GLY A 8 -4.09 16.13 -2.98
C GLY A 8 -5.20 15.71 -3.94
N GLN A 9 -4.87 15.21 -5.13
CA GLN A 9 -5.82 14.66 -6.12
C GLN A 9 -6.03 13.17 -5.84
N TYR A 10 -6.80 12.85 -4.81
CA TYR A 10 -6.89 11.50 -4.26
C TYR A 10 -7.67 10.53 -5.15
N GLU A 11 -8.72 10.99 -5.84
CA GLU A 11 -9.49 10.18 -6.78
C GLU A 11 -8.63 9.76 -7.99
N GLU A 12 -7.84 10.68 -8.55
CA GLU A 12 -6.87 10.35 -9.60
C GLU A 12 -5.77 9.43 -9.08
N ALA A 13 -5.31 9.63 -7.83
CA ALA A 13 -4.32 8.75 -7.22
C ALA A 13 -4.85 7.31 -7.11
N GLU A 14 -6.09 7.14 -6.61
CA GLU A 14 -6.77 5.85 -6.44
C GLU A 14 -6.85 5.12 -7.77
N ARG A 15 -7.43 5.77 -8.80
CA ARG A 15 -7.57 5.20 -10.14
C ARG A 15 -6.23 4.76 -10.73
N MET A 16 -5.17 5.54 -10.51
CA MET A 16 -3.83 5.21 -11.02
C MET A 16 -3.17 4.06 -10.26
N TYR A 17 -3.37 3.95 -8.95
CA TYR A 17 -2.87 2.81 -8.19
C TYR A 17 -3.65 1.53 -8.49
N GLU A 18 -4.97 1.58 -8.61
CA GLU A 18 -5.78 0.41 -8.99
C GLU A 18 -5.40 -0.11 -10.38
N TRP A 19 -5.21 0.80 -11.35
CA TRP A 19 -4.76 0.43 -12.68
C TRP A 19 -3.36 -0.22 -12.65
N ALA A 20 -2.43 0.35 -11.88
CA ALA A 20 -1.11 -0.25 -11.69
C ALA A 20 -1.21 -1.63 -11.00
N LEU A 21 -2.01 -1.76 -9.95
CA LEU A 21 -2.21 -3.00 -9.20
C LEU A 21 -2.66 -4.12 -10.14
N ALA A 22 -3.70 -3.88 -10.94
CA ALA A 22 -4.19 -4.88 -11.90
C ALA A 22 -3.12 -5.29 -12.92
N GLY A 23 -2.29 -4.34 -13.38
CA GLY A 23 -1.18 -4.60 -14.29
C GLY A 23 -0.07 -5.46 -13.66
N TYR A 24 0.36 -5.09 -12.45
CA TYR A 24 1.43 -5.78 -11.71
C TYR A 24 0.98 -7.16 -11.22
N GLU A 25 -0.25 -7.30 -10.73
CA GLU A 25 -0.82 -8.60 -10.39
C GLU A 25 -0.84 -9.55 -11.60
N LYS A 26 -1.23 -9.05 -12.77
CA LYS A 26 -1.24 -9.84 -14.00
C LYS A 26 0.17 -10.22 -14.46
N ALA A 27 1.14 -9.32 -14.34
CA ALA A 27 2.49 -9.52 -14.86
C ALA A 27 3.38 -10.35 -13.92
N LEU A 28 3.27 -10.12 -12.61
CA LEU A 28 4.21 -10.62 -11.60
C LEU A 28 3.53 -11.48 -10.52
N GLY A 29 2.20 -11.42 -10.42
CA GLY A 29 1.42 -12.08 -9.40
C GLY A 29 1.14 -11.19 -8.17
N PRO A 30 0.16 -11.57 -7.34
CA PRO A 30 -0.31 -10.77 -6.20
C PRO A 30 0.70 -10.67 -5.06
N ASN A 31 1.63 -11.63 -4.94
CA ASN A 31 2.62 -11.69 -3.87
C ASN A 31 4.00 -11.17 -4.27
N HIS A 32 4.14 -10.62 -5.48
CA HIS A 32 5.40 -10.03 -5.90
C HIS A 32 5.65 -8.71 -5.15
N THR A 33 6.89 -8.44 -4.78
CA THR A 33 7.27 -7.25 -3.99
C THR A 33 6.74 -5.94 -4.58
N GLU A 34 6.89 -5.73 -5.89
CA GLU A 34 6.36 -4.54 -6.58
C GLU A 34 4.84 -4.43 -6.47
N THR A 35 4.12 -5.55 -6.60
CA THR A 35 2.66 -5.56 -6.42
C THR A 35 2.29 -5.14 -5.00
N LEU A 36 3.00 -5.67 -4.00
CA LEU A 36 2.78 -5.35 -2.58
C LEU A 36 3.14 -3.90 -2.23
N ILE A 37 4.09 -3.28 -2.94
CA ILE A 37 4.36 -1.84 -2.81
C ILE A 37 3.15 -1.01 -3.28
N ILE A 38 2.47 -1.43 -4.36
CA ILE A 38 1.25 -0.74 -4.81
C ILE A 38 0.11 -0.93 -3.81
N VAL A 39 -0.04 -2.13 -3.24
CA VAL A 39 -1.03 -2.41 -2.18
C VAL A 39 -0.81 -1.52 -0.95
N ASP A 40 0.42 -1.40 -0.45
CA ASP A 40 0.77 -0.51 0.68
C ASP A 40 0.46 0.96 0.36
N ASN A 41 0.75 1.40 -0.87
CA ASN A 41 0.44 2.76 -1.32
C ASN A 41 -1.07 3.05 -1.38
N LEU A 42 -1.88 2.07 -1.76
CA LEU A 42 -3.35 2.16 -1.67
C LEU A 42 -3.81 2.26 -0.21
N GLY A 43 -3.20 1.47 0.68
CA GLY A 43 -3.46 1.55 2.13
C GLY A 43 -3.24 2.96 2.68
N GLN A 44 -2.09 3.56 2.36
CA GLN A 44 -1.80 4.95 2.75
C GLN A 44 -2.80 5.96 2.14
N LEU A 45 -3.20 5.77 0.88
CA LEU A 45 -4.18 6.64 0.24
C LEU A 45 -5.54 6.56 0.95
N TYR A 46 -5.98 5.35 1.30
CA TYR A 46 -7.22 5.14 2.03
C TYR A 46 -7.20 5.74 3.44
N SER A 47 -6.05 5.71 4.11
CA SER A 47 -5.87 6.45 5.36
C SER A 47 -6.12 7.95 5.18
N LYS A 48 -5.59 8.56 4.11
CA LYS A 48 -5.83 9.98 3.80
C LYS A 48 -7.28 10.30 3.45
N LEU A 49 -8.02 9.33 2.93
CA LEU A 49 -9.45 9.43 2.63
C LEU A 49 -10.36 9.11 3.83
N GLY A 50 -9.80 8.75 5.00
CA GLY A 50 -10.58 8.34 6.17
C GLY A 50 -11.22 6.95 6.06
N LYS A 51 -10.86 6.17 5.03
CA LYS A 51 -11.29 4.78 4.81
C LYS A 51 -10.37 3.84 5.61
N LEU A 52 -10.48 3.90 6.95
CA LEU A 52 -9.49 3.29 7.85
C LEU A 52 -9.48 1.76 7.80
N GLU A 53 -10.65 1.12 7.65
CA GLU A 53 -10.75 -0.34 7.53
C GLU A 53 -10.07 -0.86 6.24
N GLU A 54 -10.29 -0.18 5.12
CA GLU A 54 -9.64 -0.51 3.85
C GLU A 54 -8.14 -0.24 3.89
N ALA A 55 -7.73 0.84 4.58
CA ALA A 55 -6.33 1.18 4.78
C ALA A 55 -5.59 0.11 5.58
N GLU A 56 -6.19 -0.37 6.66
CA GLU A 56 -5.66 -1.43 7.52
C GLU A 56 -5.51 -2.72 6.73
N ARG A 57 -6.59 -3.17 6.08
CA ARG A 57 -6.59 -4.41 5.29
C ARG A 57 -5.50 -4.42 4.21
N MET A 58 -5.35 -3.31 3.49
CA MET A 58 -4.33 -3.18 2.44
C MET A 58 -2.91 -3.23 3.03
N SER A 59 -2.67 -2.46 4.10
CA SER A 59 -1.34 -2.39 4.71
C SER A 59 -0.94 -3.72 5.36
N GLU A 60 -1.87 -4.43 6.01
CA GLU A 60 -1.64 -5.77 6.55
C GLU A 60 -1.33 -6.81 5.45
N GLN A 61 -2.09 -6.77 4.35
CA GLN A 61 -1.82 -7.64 3.19
C GLN A 61 -0.42 -7.39 2.63
N ALA A 62 -0.04 -6.11 2.46
CA ALA A 62 1.29 -5.74 2.00
C ALA A 62 2.39 -6.19 2.96
N LEU A 63 2.19 -6.01 4.27
CA LEU A 63 3.13 -6.41 5.30
C LEU A 63 3.38 -7.92 5.27
N ALA A 64 2.33 -8.73 5.33
CA ALA A 64 2.45 -10.18 5.32
C ALA A 64 3.16 -10.70 4.06
N GLY A 65 2.86 -10.08 2.90
CA GLY A 65 3.54 -10.41 1.65
C GLY A 65 5.02 -10.02 1.64
N LYS A 66 5.35 -8.81 2.08
CA LYS A 66 6.73 -8.30 2.11
C LYS A 66 7.58 -9.05 3.13
N GLU A 67 7.04 -9.38 4.30
CA GLU A 67 7.70 -10.24 5.29
C GLU A 67 8.07 -11.60 4.69
N LYS A 68 7.15 -12.22 3.95
CA LYS A 68 7.40 -13.51 3.30
C LYS A 68 8.43 -13.42 2.17
N ALA A 69 8.40 -12.36 1.38
CA ALA A 69 9.25 -12.21 0.20
C ALA A 69 10.66 -11.68 0.52
N LEU A 70 10.78 -10.77 1.50
CA LEU A 70 12.00 -10.00 1.79
C LEU A 70 12.54 -10.24 3.20
N GLY A 71 11.71 -10.76 4.11
CA GLY A 71 12.01 -10.89 5.53
C GLY A 71 11.53 -9.68 6.35
N PRO A 72 11.41 -9.85 7.68
CA PRO A 72 10.86 -8.83 8.58
C PRO A 72 11.75 -7.60 8.75
N ASN A 73 13.08 -7.75 8.57
CA ASN A 73 14.05 -6.68 8.77
C ASN A 73 14.40 -5.92 7.49
N HIS A 74 13.79 -6.27 6.36
CA HIS A 74 14.03 -5.56 5.11
C HIS A 74 13.42 -4.15 5.17
N THR A 75 14.10 -3.16 4.58
CA THR A 75 13.69 -1.75 4.63
C THR A 75 12.24 -1.55 4.16
N GLU A 76 11.85 -2.15 3.04
CA GLU A 76 10.47 -2.08 2.54
C GLU A 76 9.42 -2.68 3.50
N THR A 77 9.78 -3.73 4.25
CA THR A 77 8.90 -4.33 5.24
C THR A 77 8.74 -3.38 6.43
N LEU A 78 9.85 -2.82 6.92
CA LEU A 78 9.86 -1.86 8.02
C LEU A 78 9.11 -0.57 7.69
N ILE A 79 9.16 -0.10 6.43
CA ILE A 79 8.36 1.03 5.96
C ILE A 79 6.87 0.73 6.09
N THR A 80 6.42 -0.46 5.70
CA THR A 80 5.01 -0.84 5.85
C THR A 80 4.58 -0.96 7.32
N VAL A 81 5.47 -1.44 8.20
CA VAL A 81 5.23 -1.41 9.66
C VAL A 81 5.06 0.02 10.18
N ASP A 82 5.93 0.95 9.77
CA ASP A 82 5.80 2.37 10.15
C ASP A 82 4.47 2.97 9.66
N ASN A 83 4.07 2.68 8.42
CA ASN A 83 2.78 3.12 7.87
C ASN A 83 1.59 2.61 8.68
N LEU A 84 1.60 1.33 9.08
CA LEU A 84 0.58 0.74 9.96
C LEU A 84 0.57 1.42 11.34
N GLY A 85 1.75 1.70 11.91
CA GLY A 85 1.85 2.46 13.16
C GLY A 85 1.25 3.86 13.05
N GLN A 86 1.46 4.55 11.93
CA GLN A 86 0.84 5.85 11.66
C GLN A 86 -0.68 5.74 11.49
N LEU A 87 -1.17 4.67 10.84
CA LEU A 87 -2.60 4.42 10.69
C LEU A 87 -3.28 4.25 12.06
N TYR A 88 -2.75 3.39 12.92
CA TYR A 88 -3.30 3.15 14.26
C TYR A 88 -3.23 4.37 15.18
N ARG A 89 -2.27 5.28 14.98
CA ARG A 89 -2.22 6.54 15.72
C ARG A 89 -3.40 7.47 15.39
N ASN A 90 -3.98 7.33 14.19
CA ASN A 90 -5.05 8.19 13.70
C ASN A 90 -6.45 7.57 13.86
N LEU A 91 -6.55 6.36 14.43
CA LEU A 91 -7.79 5.70 14.85
C LEU A 91 -8.20 6.19 16.25
#